data_AF-A0A4U3MJA9-F1
#
_entry.id   AF-A0A4U3MJA9-F1
#
_cell.length_a   1.000
_cell.length_b   1.000
_cell.length_c   1.000
_cell.angle_alpha   90.00
_cell.angle_beta   90.00
_cell.angle_gamma   90.00
#
_symmetry.space_group_name_H-M   'P 1'
#
loop_
_entity.id
_entity.type
_entity.pdbx_description
1 polymer ?
#
loop_
_entity_poly.entity_id
_entity_poly.type
_entity_poly.pdbx_seq_one_letter_code
_entity_poly.pdbx_strand_id
1 'polypeptide(L)'
;MLYLIISIAIGFCLGVYVERFVFVYLSVNDRFRQKAICKKFNCNRKDFSYFLEDEDGYYIVVFENREYRVKFSMNQTNIVYCKELERIN
;
A
#
# COMPACT_ATOMS: atom_id res chain seq x y z
N MET A 1 34.20 -17.14 21.25
CA MET A 1 34.22 -17.01 19.77
C MET A 1 33.04 -17.73 19.11
N LEU A 2 32.86 -19.05 19.30
CA LEU A 2 31.80 -19.82 18.64
C LEU A 2 30.36 -19.31 18.89
N TYR A 3 30.06 -18.96 20.15
CA TYR A 3 28.75 -18.42 20.54
C TYR A 3 28.40 -17.11 19.82
N LEU A 4 29.37 -16.22 19.63
CA LEU A 4 29.19 -14.95 18.91
C LEU A 4 28.86 -15.19 17.43
N ILE A 5 29.53 -16.14 16.80
CA ILE A 5 29.30 -16.49 15.40
C ILE A 5 27.88 -17.06 15.22
N ILE A 6 27.45 -17.94 16.14
CA ILE A 6 26.11 -18.52 16.12
C ILE A 6 25.03 -17.44 16.34
N SER A 7 25.22 -16.54 17.30
CA SER A 7 24.24 -15.47 17.56
C SER A 7 24.10 -14.51 16.37
N ILE A 8 25.19 -14.19 15.68
CA ILE A 8 25.16 -13.33 14.48
C ILE A 8 24.44 -14.06 13.33
N ALA A 9 24.74 -15.34 13.12
CA ALA A 9 24.10 -16.13 12.06
C ALA A 9 22.58 -16.23 12.27
N ILE A 10 22.13 -16.46 13.49
CA ILE A 10 20.69 -16.50 13.83
C ILE A 10 20.04 -15.14 13.60
N GLY A 11 20.67 -14.06 14.08
CA GLY A 11 20.15 -12.69 13.88
C GLY A 11 20.02 -12.32 12.40
N PHE A 12 21.01 -12.68 11.58
CA PHE A 12 20.96 -12.45 10.13
C PHE A 12 19.85 -13.26 9.46
N CYS A 13 19.73 -14.55 9.78
CA CYS A 13 18.66 -15.41 9.23
C CYS A 13 17.27 -14.89 9.58
N LEU A 14 17.05 -14.47 10.84
CA LEU A 14 15.79 -13.90 11.28
C LEU A 14 15.51 -12.55 10.60
N GLY A 15 16.52 -11.69 10.47
CA GLY A 15 16.39 -10.41 9.76
C GLY A 15 15.91 -10.58 8.32
N VAL A 16 16.59 -11.43 7.53
CA VAL A 16 16.22 -11.70 6.14
C VAL A 16 14.81 -12.31 6.04
N TYR A 17 14.44 -13.17 6.99
CA TYR A 17 13.11 -13.77 7.01
C TYR A 17 12.01 -12.73 7.23
N VAL A 18 12.20 -11.83 8.21
CA VAL A 18 11.23 -10.76 8.52
C VAL A 18 11.10 -9.78 7.36
N GLU A 19 12.21 -9.37 6.74
CA GLU A 19 12.18 -8.48 5.56
C GLU A 19 11.36 -9.08 4.42
N ARG A 20 11.58 -10.36 4.10
CA ARG A 20 10.81 -11.06 3.07
C ARG A 20 9.34 -11.15 3.43
N PHE A 21 9.02 -11.45 4.68
CA PHE A 21 7.64 -11.53 5.15
C PHE A 21 6.90 -10.20 5.00
N VAL A 22 7.52 -9.10 5.46
CA VAL A 22 6.96 -7.74 5.35
C VAL A 22 6.76 -7.34 3.89
N PHE A 23 7.75 -7.62 3.02
CA PHE A 23 7.64 -7.31 1.59
C PHE A 23 6.48 -8.05 0.91
N VAL A 24 6.30 -9.34 1.19
CA VAL A 24 5.19 -10.13 0.63
C VAL A 24 3.86 -9.59 1.14
N TYR A 25 3.74 -9.29 2.43
CA TYR A 25 2.52 -8.74 3.01
C TYR A 25 2.13 -7.40 2.36
N LEU A 26 3.08 -6.46 2.25
CA LEU A 26 2.85 -5.18 1.59
C LEU A 26 2.44 -5.34 0.12
N SER A 27 3.12 -6.21 -0.64
CA SER A 27 2.83 -6.44 -2.05
C SER A 27 1.44 -7.02 -2.30
N VAL A 28 1.00 -7.96 -1.46
CA VAL A 28 -0.35 -8.55 -1.56
C VAL A 28 -1.42 -7.51 -1.31
N ASN A 29 -1.23 -6.69 -0.28
CA ASN A 29 -2.17 -5.63 0.09
C ASN A 29 -2.30 -4.57 -1.02
N ASP A 30 -1.17 -4.22 -1.63
CA ASP A 30 -1.12 -3.29 -2.76
C ASP A 30 -1.96 -3.77 -3.96
N ARG A 31 -1.91 -5.07 -4.28
CA ARG A 31 -2.74 -5.66 -5.35
C ARG A 31 -4.23 -5.54 -5.06
N PHE A 32 -4.64 -5.71 -3.80
CA PHE A 32 -6.05 -5.55 -3.41
C PHE A 32 -6.51 -4.10 -3.53
N ARG A 33 -5.70 -3.14 -3.08
CA ARG A 33 -5.97 -1.70 -3.24
C ARG A 33 -6.11 -1.31 -4.71
N GLN A 34 -5.15 -1.70 -5.55
CA GLN A 34 -5.20 -1.44 -6.99
C GLN A 34 -6.49 -2.00 -7.61
N LYS A 35 -6.87 -3.23 -7.24
CA LYS A 35 -8.11 -3.84 -7.74
C LYS A 35 -9.36 -3.07 -7.26
N ALA A 36 -9.36 -2.58 -6.03
CA ALA A 36 -10.45 -1.77 -5.49
C ALA A 36 -10.56 -0.41 -6.22
N ILE A 37 -9.44 0.23 -6.54
CA ILE A 37 -9.40 1.46 -7.35
C ILE A 37 -9.96 1.18 -8.75
N CYS A 38 -9.44 0.17 -9.46
CA CYS A 38 -9.93 -0.22 -10.79
C CYS A 38 -11.44 -0.50 -10.79
N LYS A 39 -11.96 -1.16 -9.75
CA LYS A 39 -13.39 -1.43 -9.60
C LYS A 39 -14.22 -0.17 -9.41
N LYS A 40 -13.70 0.84 -8.71
CA LYS A 40 -14.40 2.10 -8.41
C LYS A 40 -14.38 3.09 -9.58
N PHE A 41 -13.23 3.21 -10.25
CA PHE A 41 -13.00 4.19 -11.31
C PHE A 41 -13.11 3.61 -12.72
N ASN A 42 -13.37 2.30 -12.85
CA ASN A 42 -13.44 1.57 -14.13
C ASN A 42 -12.19 1.80 -15.01
N CYS A 43 -11.01 1.66 -14.40
CA CYS A 43 -9.72 1.97 -15.00
C CYS A 43 -8.77 0.77 -14.98
N ASN A 44 -7.65 0.85 -15.72
CA ASN A 44 -6.53 -0.10 -15.60
C ASN A 44 -5.48 0.40 -14.61
N ARG A 45 -4.59 -0.50 -14.18
CA ARG A 45 -3.50 -0.20 -13.22
C ARG A 45 -2.53 0.88 -13.68
N LYS A 46 -2.44 1.16 -14.99
CA LYS A 46 -1.55 2.16 -15.57
C LYS A 46 -2.20 3.53 -15.70
N ASP A 47 -3.51 3.61 -15.51
CA ASP A 47 -4.30 4.81 -15.78
C ASP A 47 -4.37 5.73 -14.55
N PHE A 48 -3.90 5.27 -13.39
CA PHE A 48 -3.87 6.01 -12.14
C PHE A 48 -2.56 5.84 -11.39
N SER A 49 -2.30 6.78 -10.49
CA SER A 49 -1.33 6.64 -9.41
C SER A 49 -2.04 6.82 -8.07
N TYR A 50 -1.49 6.26 -7.00
CA TYR A 50 -2.02 6.48 -5.66
C TYR A 50 -0.94 6.43 -4.60
N PHE A 51 -1.12 7.17 -3.52
CA PHE A 51 -0.17 7.28 -2.42
C PHE A 51 -0.90 7.53 -1.10
N LEU A 52 -0.25 7.15 0.00
CA LEU A 52 -0.75 7.45 1.34
C LEU A 52 -0.66 8.96 1.57
N GLU A 53 -1.76 9.58 2.00
CA GLU A 53 -1.81 11.01 2.31
C GLU A 53 -1.27 11.28 3.71
N ASP A 54 -1.76 10.51 4.69
CA ASP A 54 -1.52 10.70 6.11
C ASP A 54 -1.53 9.37 6.90
N GLU A 55 -1.23 9.45 8.19
CA GLU A 55 -1.27 8.28 9.10
C GLU A 55 -2.70 7.81 9.41
N ASP A 56 -3.72 8.61 9.11
CA ASP A 56 -5.13 8.28 9.32
C ASP A 56 -5.69 7.27 8.30
N GLY A 57 -4.83 6.82 7.38
CA GLY A 57 -5.12 5.79 6.39
C GLY A 57 -5.89 6.31 5.18
N TYR A 58 -5.86 7.62 4.94
CA TYR A 58 -6.33 8.18 3.67
C TYR A 58 -5.28 8.03 2.58
N TYR A 59 -5.76 7.83 1.36
CA TYR A 59 -4.95 7.75 0.16
C TYR A 59 -5.42 8.78 -0.84
N ILE A 60 -4.48 9.37 -1.57
CA ILE A 60 -4.80 10.14 -2.78
C ILE A 60 -4.71 9.20 -3.97
N VAL A 61 -5.74 9.23 -4.82
CA VAL A 61 -5.75 8.59 -6.14
C VAL A 61 -5.76 9.69 -7.18
N VAL A 62 -4.79 9.68 -8.09
CA VAL A 62 -4.74 10.57 -9.25
C VAL A 62 -5.22 9.79 -10.46
N PHE A 63 -6.34 10.20 -11.05
CA PHE A 63 -6.95 9.56 -12.21
C PHE A 63 -7.53 10.64 -13.12
N GLU A 64 -7.21 10.60 -14.41
CA GLU A 64 -7.67 11.58 -15.42
C GLU A 64 -7.46 13.06 -15.01
N ASN A 65 -6.26 13.38 -14.48
CA ASN A 65 -5.88 14.72 -14.03
C ASN A 65 -6.75 15.28 -12.88
N ARG A 66 -7.47 14.41 -12.18
CA ARG A 66 -8.23 14.71 -10.96
C ARG A 66 -7.64 13.95 -9.79
N GLU A 67 -7.76 14.54 -8.61
CA GLU A 67 -7.26 13.97 -7.37
C GLU A 67 -8.46 13.56 -6.49
N TYR A 68 -8.42 12.36 -5.95
CA TYR A 68 -9.48 11.82 -5.10
C TYR A 68 -8.88 11.36 -3.78
N ARG A 69 -9.41 11.86 -2.67
CA ARG A 69 -9.15 11.29 -1.34
C ARG A 69 -10.02 10.07 -1.14
N VAL A 70 -9.40 8.91 -0.93
CA VAL A 70 -10.07 7.64 -0.72
C VAL A 70 -9.65 6.99 0.60
N LYS A 71 -10.55 6.19 1.17
CA LYS A 71 -10.23 5.30 2.30
C LYS A 71 -10.65 3.88 1.95
N PHE A 72 -9.76 2.93 2.20
CA PHE A 72 -10.04 1.51 1.97
C PHE A 72 -10.72 0.88 3.19
N SER A 73 -11.47 -0.20 2.98
CA SER A 73 -11.92 -1.08 4.06
C SER A 73 -10.72 -1.71 4.78
N MET A 74 -10.93 -2.24 6.00
CA MET A 74 -9.85 -2.91 6.77
C MET A 74 -9.12 -4.00 5.97
N ASN A 75 -9.87 -4.80 5.19
CA ASN A 75 -9.32 -5.85 4.33
C ASN A 75 -8.83 -5.35 2.95
N GLN A 76 -8.93 -4.04 2.70
CA GLN A 76 -8.43 -3.34 1.52
C GLN A 76 -9.04 -3.74 0.17
N THR A 77 -10.14 -4.49 0.18
CA THR A 77 -10.80 -4.97 -1.03
C THR A 77 -11.80 -3.98 -1.62
N ASN A 78 -12.22 -2.97 -0.85
CA ASN A 78 -13.22 -1.98 -1.26
C ASN A 78 -12.82 -0.57 -0.80
N ILE A 79 -13.36 0.44 -1.48
CA ILE A 79 -13.25 1.84 -1.09
C ILE A 79 -14.52 2.21 -0.32
N VAL A 80 -14.36 2.63 0.95
CA VAL A 80 -15.45 3.00 1.86
C VAL A 80 -15.71 4.51 1.90
N TYR A 81 -14.74 5.31 1.46
CA TYR A 81 -14.84 6.75 1.32
C TYR A 81 -14.13 7.18 0.04
N CYS A 82 -14.73 8.11 -0.70
CA CYS A 82 -14.17 8.67 -1.93
C CYS A 82 -14.70 10.09 -2.12
N LYS A 83 -13.80 11.07 -2.20
CA LYS A 83 -14.13 12.48 -2.43
C LYS A 83 -13.11 13.09 -3.38
N GLU A 84 -13.59 13.75 -4.43
CA GLU A 84 -12.75 14.56 -5.32
C GLU A 84 -12.22 15.78 -4.56
N LEU A 85 -10.93 16.06 -4.72
CA LEU A 85 -10.26 17.21 -4.12
C LEU A 85 -10.25 18.35 -5.12
N GLU A 86 -10.68 19.53 -4.67
CA GLU A 86 -10.58 20.75 -5.46
C GLU A 86 -9.12 21.21 -5.43
N ARG A 87 -8.52 21.42 -6.60
CA ARG A 87 -7.26 22.16 -6.69
C ARG A 87 -7.58 23.61 -6.33
N ILE A 88 -7.22 24.00 -5.12
CA ILE A 88 -7.18 25.42 -4.75
C ILE A 88 -6.01 26.00 -5.57
N ASN A 89 -6.35 26.80 -6.58
CA ASN A 89 -5.41 27.52 -7.44
C ASN A 89 -5.23 28.94 -6.92
#